data_AF-A0A1H3RF52-F1
#
_entry.id   AF-A0A1H3RF52-F1
#
_cell.length_a   1.000
_cell.length_b   1.000
_cell.length_c   1.000
_cell.angle_alpha   90.00
_cell.angle_beta   90.00
_cell.angle_gamma   90.00
#
_symmetry.space_group_name_H-M   'P 1'
#
loop_
_entity.id
_entity.type
_entity.pdbx_description
1 polymer ?
#
loop_
_entity_poly.entity_id
_entity_poly.type
_entity_poly.pdbx_seq_one_letter_code
_entity_poly.pdbx_strand_id
1 'polypeptide(L)'
;MLTRAWGIARSLIIYHGQPGRHRRLVRFYGQFLGPGDVAFDIGAHVGSRVRAWRSLGARVIAVEPQPDLLRVLRTFFGRDDQVVIAPVAVGATPGTAQLALSTATPTVSTLSTSWRDTVSADRSFAKVRWDRSVEVPVTTLDEMIKEYGEPAFCKIDVEGFEAEVLAGLSNPVRALSFEYLPMAHDAGLAVLGQVEALGDYEYNYSPVETMRWARESWMSAAELVALFGEIRPTGRSGDVYARLRAS
;
A
#
# COMPACT_ATOMS: atom_id res chain seq x y z
N MET A 1 -11.74 2.36 24.40
CA MET A 1 -11.79 0.99 23.83
C MET A 1 -12.91 0.83 22.80
N LEU A 2 -14.15 1.23 23.10
CA LEU A 2 -15.30 1.18 22.16
C LEU A 2 -15.06 1.89 20.83
N THR A 3 -14.50 3.11 20.84
CA THR A 3 -14.18 3.88 19.62
C THR A 3 -13.13 3.20 18.74
N ARG A 4 -12.14 2.52 19.35
CA ARG A 4 -11.11 1.77 18.61
C ARG A 4 -11.69 0.53 17.93
N ALA A 5 -12.48 -0.24 18.67
CA ALA A 5 -13.16 -1.41 18.11
C ALA A 5 -14.10 -1.00 16.97
N TRP A 6 -14.80 0.14 17.10
CA TRP A 6 -15.70 0.64 16.07
C TRP A 6 -14.97 1.08 14.78
N GLY A 7 -13.81 1.73 14.89
CA GLY A 7 -13.00 2.09 13.71
C GLY A 7 -12.51 0.86 12.94
N ILE A 8 -12.02 -0.16 13.66
CA ILE A 8 -11.61 -1.44 13.06
C ILE A 8 -12.82 -2.14 12.43
N ALA A 9 -13.96 -2.22 13.13
CA ALA A 9 -15.19 -2.81 12.60
C ALA A 9 -15.68 -2.09 11.34
N ARG A 10 -15.62 -0.75 11.31
CA ARG A 10 -15.94 0.05 10.13
C ARG A 10 -15.03 -0.30 8.96
N SER A 11 -13.72 -0.41 9.17
CA SER A 11 -12.79 -0.87 8.13
C SER A 11 -13.12 -2.29 7.67
N LEU A 12 -13.40 -3.22 8.57
CA LEU A 12 -13.81 -4.57 8.18
C LEU A 12 -15.07 -4.57 7.31
N ILE A 13 -16.07 -3.74 7.63
CA ILE A 13 -17.27 -3.59 6.79
C ILE A 13 -16.94 -2.99 5.42
N ILE A 14 -16.11 -1.94 5.37
CA ILE A 14 -15.72 -1.29 4.11
C ILE A 14 -14.95 -2.26 3.20
N TYR A 15 -13.99 -2.98 3.76
CA TYR A 15 -13.04 -3.79 3.00
C TYR A 15 -13.50 -5.23 2.75
N HIS A 16 -14.29 -5.81 3.64
CA HIS A 16 -14.78 -7.20 3.52
C HIS A 16 -16.31 -7.32 3.35
N GLY A 17 -17.09 -6.28 3.65
CA GLY A 17 -18.55 -6.32 3.62
C GLY A 17 -19.19 -5.89 2.29
N GLN A 18 -18.44 -5.31 1.35
CA GLN A 18 -18.97 -4.85 0.07
C GLN A 18 -19.18 -6.01 -0.93
N PRO A 19 -20.42 -6.25 -1.41
CA PRO A 19 -20.69 -7.33 -2.36
C PRO A 19 -19.85 -7.22 -3.64
N GLY A 20 -19.31 -8.35 -4.08
CA GLY A 20 -18.51 -8.46 -5.31
C GLY A 20 -17.12 -7.81 -5.25
N ARG A 21 -16.75 -7.09 -4.18
CA ARG A 21 -15.43 -6.46 -4.04
C ARG A 21 -14.29 -7.49 -4.12
N HIS A 22 -14.41 -8.59 -3.39
CA HIS A 22 -13.44 -9.69 -3.42
C HIS A 22 -13.21 -10.22 -4.84
N ARG A 23 -14.30 -10.48 -5.59
CA ARG A 23 -14.19 -10.97 -6.97
C ARG A 23 -13.53 -9.96 -7.90
N ARG A 24 -13.79 -8.66 -7.72
CA ARG A 24 -13.11 -7.58 -8.47
C ARG A 24 -11.62 -7.56 -8.17
N LEU A 25 -11.23 -7.63 -6.90
CA LEU A 25 -9.83 -7.69 -6.48
C LEU A 25 -9.13 -8.91 -7.08
N VAL A 26 -9.71 -10.11 -6.96
CA VAL A 26 -9.16 -11.34 -7.54
C VAL A 26 -8.97 -11.22 -9.05
N ARG A 27 -9.98 -10.75 -9.79
CA ARG A 27 -9.87 -10.54 -11.24
C ARG A 27 -8.79 -9.54 -11.61
N PHE A 28 -8.71 -8.44 -10.87
CA PHE A 28 -7.78 -7.36 -11.14
C PHE A 28 -6.33 -7.79 -10.88
N TYR A 29 -6.05 -8.35 -9.70
CA TYR A 29 -4.71 -8.81 -9.35
C TYR A 29 -4.29 -10.11 -10.03
N GLY A 30 -5.22 -10.89 -10.60
CA GLY A 30 -4.90 -12.05 -11.44
C GLY A 30 -4.12 -11.71 -12.71
N GLN A 31 -3.97 -10.42 -13.03
CA GLN A 31 -3.09 -9.92 -14.09
C GLN A 31 -1.61 -9.89 -13.65
N PHE A 32 -1.34 -9.89 -12.35
CA PHE A 32 -0.01 -9.78 -11.76
C PHE A 32 0.39 -10.99 -10.93
N LEU A 33 -0.56 -11.78 -10.43
CA LEU A 33 -0.31 -12.85 -9.48
C LEU A 33 -0.98 -14.16 -9.92
N GLY A 34 -0.22 -15.25 -9.82
CA GLY A 34 -0.70 -16.62 -9.98
C GLY A 34 -0.32 -17.55 -8.82
N PRO A 35 -0.63 -18.85 -8.92
CA PRO A 35 -0.27 -19.83 -7.90
C PRO A 35 1.24 -19.91 -7.68
N GLY A 36 1.67 -19.83 -6.42
CA GLY A 36 3.09 -19.91 -6.03
C GLY A 36 3.87 -18.60 -6.14
N ASP A 37 3.33 -17.56 -6.80
CA ASP A 37 3.95 -16.24 -6.82
C ASP A 37 4.04 -15.65 -5.39
N VAL A 38 5.12 -14.91 -5.11
CA VAL A 38 5.29 -14.16 -3.86
C VAL A 38 4.67 -12.77 -4.02
N ALA A 39 3.83 -12.35 -3.09
CA ALA A 39 3.20 -11.03 -3.08
C ALA A 39 3.52 -10.29 -1.78
N PHE A 40 4.00 -9.04 -1.90
CA PHE A 40 4.25 -8.17 -0.75
C PHE A 40 3.09 -7.19 -0.59
N ASP A 41 2.45 -7.19 0.58
CA ASP A 41 1.38 -6.25 0.96
C ASP A 41 1.94 -5.30 2.03
N ILE A 42 2.59 -4.21 1.60
CA ILE A 42 3.19 -3.21 2.49
C ILE A 42 2.10 -2.24 2.93
N GLY A 43 1.73 -2.29 4.21
CA GLY A 43 0.52 -1.64 4.72
C GLY A 43 -0.71 -2.53 4.53
N ALA A 44 -0.62 -3.78 5.00
CA ALA A 44 -1.67 -4.79 4.78
C ALA A 44 -3.01 -4.44 5.47
N HIS A 45 -2.99 -3.55 6.47
CA HIS A 45 -4.16 -3.03 7.15
C HIS A 45 -5.07 -4.18 7.68
N VAL A 46 -6.34 -4.24 7.27
CA VAL A 46 -7.27 -5.33 7.65
C VAL A 46 -7.22 -6.56 6.71
N GLY A 47 -6.20 -6.67 5.86
CA GLY A 47 -5.90 -7.85 5.05
C GLY A 47 -6.86 -8.09 3.87
N SER A 48 -7.36 -7.02 3.26
CA SER A 48 -8.22 -7.15 2.07
C SER A 48 -7.49 -7.73 0.86
N ARG A 49 -6.23 -7.32 0.63
CA ARG A 49 -5.37 -7.83 -0.44
C ARG A 49 -4.87 -9.23 -0.12
N VAL A 50 -4.43 -9.47 1.12
CA VAL A 50 -4.11 -10.82 1.62
C VAL A 50 -5.19 -11.84 1.23
N ARG A 51 -6.46 -11.59 1.55
CA ARG A 51 -7.56 -12.49 1.20
C ARG A 51 -7.68 -12.72 -0.32
N ALA A 52 -7.60 -11.66 -1.11
CA ALA A 52 -7.72 -11.73 -2.58
C ALA A 52 -6.56 -12.49 -3.22
N TRP A 53 -5.32 -12.19 -2.83
CA TRP A 53 -4.12 -12.81 -3.37
C TRP A 53 -3.98 -14.27 -2.95
N ARG A 54 -4.39 -14.62 -1.73
CA ARG A 54 -4.50 -16.03 -1.33
C ARG A 54 -5.51 -16.81 -2.17
N SER A 55 -6.61 -16.18 -2.62
CA SER A 55 -7.56 -16.81 -3.54
C SER A 55 -6.98 -17.05 -4.95
N LEU A 56 -5.88 -16.37 -5.31
CA LEU A 56 -5.11 -16.59 -6.54
C LEU A 56 -4.02 -17.66 -6.36
N GLY A 57 -3.81 -18.17 -5.15
CA GLY A 57 -2.77 -19.14 -4.82
C GLY A 57 -1.39 -18.54 -4.55
N ALA A 58 -1.28 -17.23 -4.43
CA ALA A 58 -0.01 -16.55 -4.11
C ALA A 58 0.41 -16.79 -2.66
N ARG A 59 1.71 -16.82 -2.37
CA ARG A 59 2.26 -16.71 -1.02
C ARG A 59 2.33 -15.23 -0.66
N VAL A 60 1.73 -14.83 0.46
CA VAL A 60 1.59 -13.41 0.81
C VAL A 60 2.45 -13.06 2.02
N ILE A 61 3.27 -12.02 1.87
CA ILE A 61 3.99 -11.38 2.97
C ILE A 61 3.22 -10.10 3.33
N ALA A 62 2.42 -10.17 4.38
CA ALA A 62 1.59 -9.08 4.88
C ALA A 62 2.38 -8.27 5.93
N VAL A 63 2.76 -7.05 5.57
CA VAL A 63 3.54 -6.16 6.45
C VAL A 63 2.61 -5.13 7.08
N GLU A 64 2.59 -5.09 8.40
CA GLU A 64 1.75 -4.17 9.16
C GLU A 64 2.39 -3.87 10.53
N PRO A 65 2.85 -2.64 10.78
CA PRO A 65 3.45 -2.28 12.06
C PRO A 65 2.42 -2.01 13.16
N GLN A 66 1.15 -1.71 12.84
CA GLN A 66 0.17 -1.29 13.83
C GLN A 66 -0.34 -2.47 14.68
N PRO A 67 -0.20 -2.43 16.02
CA PRO A 67 -0.55 -3.56 16.90
C PRO A 67 -2.02 -4.04 16.81
N ASP A 68 -2.96 -3.11 16.63
CA ASP A 68 -4.38 -3.47 16.55
C ASP A 68 -4.72 -4.17 15.22
N LEU A 69 -4.11 -3.76 14.11
CA LEU A 69 -4.29 -4.38 12.80
C LEU A 69 -3.56 -5.71 12.70
N LEU A 70 -2.40 -5.84 13.34
CA LEU A 70 -1.71 -7.12 13.52
C LEU A 70 -2.59 -8.17 14.20
N ARG A 71 -3.39 -7.80 15.20
CA ARG A 71 -4.35 -8.72 15.84
C ARG A 71 -5.42 -9.17 14.86
N VAL A 72 -5.92 -8.26 14.02
CA VAL A 72 -6.89 -8.57 12.96
C VAL A 72 -6.29 -9.55 11.95
N LEU A 73 -5.10 -9.25 11.43
CA LEU A 73 -4.41 -10.11 10.47
C LEU A 73 -4.15 -11.51 11.04
N ARG A 74 -3.64 -11.61 12.28
CA ARG A 74 -3.40 -12.89 12.95
C ARG A 74 -4.69 -13.69 13.16
N THR A 75 -5.80 -13.01 13.46
CA THR A 75 -7.10 -13.67 13.64
C THR A 75 -7.61 -14.28 12.32
N PHE A 76 -7.45 -13.58 11.19
CA PHE A 76 -7.97 -14.05 9.90
C PHE A 76 -7.03 -14.97 9.14
N PHE A 77 -5.72 -14.77 9.27
CA PHE A 77 -4.72 -15.40 8.39
C PHE A 77 -3.61 -16.11 9.13
N GLY A 78 -3.53 -16.03 10.47
CA GLY A 78 -2.42 -16.61 11.25
C GLY A 78 -2.35 -18.13 11.27
N ARG A 79 -3.27 -18.83 10.61
CA ARG A 79 -3.27 -20.29 10.42
C ARG A 79 -3.02 -20.72 8.97
N ASP A 80 -2.86 -19.77 8.05
CA ASP A 80 -2.53 -20.03 6.65
C ASP A 80 -0.99 -20.04 6.52
N ASP A 81 -0.43 -21.19 6.19
CA ASP A 81 1.03 -21.39 6.06
C ASP A 81 1.63 -20.62 4.87
N GLN A 82 0.79 -20.19 3.93
CA GLN A 82 1.17 -19.33 2.81
C GLN A 82 1.01 -17.84 3.12
N VAL A 83 0.71 -17.46 4.36
CA VAL A 83 0.67 -16.05 4.80
C VAL A 83 1.71 -15.83 5.89
N VAL A 84 2.69 -14.97 5.61
CA VAL A 84 3.60 -14.41 6.61
C VAL A 84 3.04 -13.07 7.07
N ILE A 85 2.94 -12.88 8.38
CA ILE A 85 2.54 -11.59 8.98
C ILE A 85 3.79 -10.98 9.62
N ALA A 86 4.34 -9.94 8.99
CA ALA A 86 5.54 -9.26 9.44
C ALA A 86 5.17 -8.01 10.26
N PRO A 87 5.41 -8.00 11.58
CA PRO A 87 5.07 -6.89 12.47
C PRO A 87 6.16 -5.79 12.44
N VAL A 88 6.47 -5.31 11.24
CA VAL A 88 7.52 -4.33 10.97
C VAL A 88 6.95 -3.22 10.09
N ALA A 89 7.63 -2.07 10.06
CA ALA A 89 7.48 -1.10 8.99
C ALA A 89 8.57 -1.32 7.93
N VAL A 90 8.38 -0.73 6.76
CA VAL A 90 9.38 -0.72 5.68
C VAL A 90 9.84 0.72 5.45
N GLY A 91 11.13 0.92 5.24
CA GLY A 91 11.72 2.22 4.97
C GLY A 91 13.09 2.09 4.28
N ALA A 92 13.83 3.19 4.23
CA ALA A 92 15.08 3.28 3.49
C ALA A 92 16.22 2.45 4.11
N THR A 93 16.24 2.33 5.44
CA THR A 93 17.27 1.62 6.19
C THR A 93 16.67 0.79 7.33
N PRO A 94 17.29 -0.34 7.72
CA PRO A 94 16.86 -1.08 8.90
C PRO A 94 17.04 -0.26 10.17
N GLY A 95 16.15 -0.42 11.14
CA GLY A 95 16.23 0.30 12.41
C GLY A 95 14.93 0.29 13.20
N THR A 96 14.62 1.41 13.86
CA THR A 96 13.36 1.64 14.55
C THR A 96 12.77 2.99 14.15
N ALA A 97 11.45 3.09 14.17
CA ALA A 97 10.76 4.35 13.89
C ALA A 97 9.50 4.52 14.75
N GLN A 98 9.06 5.78 14.89
CA GLN A 98 7.89 6.15 15.69
C GLN A 98 6.64 6.17 14.81
N LEU A 99 5.84 5.11 14.89
CA LEU A 99 4.54 5.03 14.23
C LEU A 99 3.52 5.85 15.01
N ALA A 100 2.98 6.91 14.39
CA ALA A 100 1.90 7.67 15.01
C ALA A 100 0.55 7.02 14.74
N LEU A 101 -0.28 6.98 15.78
CA LEU A 101 -1.56 6.32 15.79
C LEU A 101 -2.65 7.32 16.14
N SER A 102 -3.81 7.20 15.48
CA SER A 102 -5.02 7.90 15.92
C SER A 102 -5.93 6.99 16.73
N THR A 103 -6.23 7.34 17.99
CA THR A 103 -7.20 6.60 18.81
C THR A 103 -8.61 6.70 18.25
N ALA A 104 -9.00 7.86 17.70
CA ALA A 104 -10.33 8.11 17.18
C ALA A 104 -10.53 7.52 15.77
N THR A 105 -9.45 7.40 15.00
CA THR A 105 -9.43 6.78 13.67
C THR A 105 -8.34 5.69 13.65
N PRO A 106 -8.55 4.56 14.34
CA PRO A 106 -7.54 3.53 14.64
C PRO A 106 -7.08 2.73 13.42
N THR A 107 -7.44 3.17 12.22
CA THR A 107 -7.11 2.56 10.94
C THR A 107 -6.26 3.49 10.09
N VAL A 108 -5.91 4.65 10.65
CA VAL A 108 -5.01 5.64 10.05
C VAL A 108 -3.77 5.72 10.92
N SER A 109 -2.63 5.33 10.36
CA SER A 109 -1.33 5.38 11.02
C SER A 109 -0.23 5.64 10.01
N THR A 110 0.67 6.58 10.35
CA THR A 110 1.72 7.02 9.42
C THR A 110 3.03 7.22 10.16
N LEU A 111 4.13 6.86 9.50
CA LEU A 111 5.49 7.22 9.91
C LEU A 111 5.88 8.63 9.45
N SER A 112 5.20 9.16 8.43
CA SER A 112 5.52 10.44 7.81
C SER A 112 5.01 11.60 8.68
N THR A 113 5.92 12.41 9.22
CA THR A 113 5.56 13.64 9.94
C THR A 113 5.06 14.72 8.98
N SER A 114 5.68 14.86 7.81
CA SER A 114 5.28 15.85 6.79
C SER A 114 3.91 15.56 6.21
N TRP A 115 3.57 14.28 6.00
CA TRP A 115 2.24 13.91 5.52
C TRP A 115 1.14 14.36 6.48
N ARG A 116 1.35 14.22 7.81
CA ARG A 116 0.39 14.70 8.83
C ARG A 116 0.10 16.18 8.65
N ASP A 117 1.12 16.99 8.40
CA ASP A 117 0.96 18.43 8.22
C ASP A 117 0.22 18.75 6.91
N THR A 118 0.51 18.03 5.83
CA THR A 118 -0.15 18.20 4.52
C THR A 118 -1.62 17.76 4.56
N VAL A 119 -1.94 16.58 5.09
CA VAL A 119 -3.32 16.08 5.06
C VAL A 119 -4.21 16.70 6.13
N SER A 120 -3.66 17.23 7.22
CA SER A 120 -4.45 17.95 8.24
C SER A 120 -5.20 19.15 7.67
N ALA A 121 -4.74 19.72 6.55
CA ALA A 121 -5.41 20.81 5.85
C ALA A 121 -6.64 20.35 5.02
N ASP A 122 -6.78 19.05 4.72
CA ASP A 122 -7.90 18.50 3.96
C ASP A 122 -9.09 18.12 4.88
N ARG A 123 -10.31 18.38 4.41
CA ARG A 123 -11.55 18.09 5.18
C ARG A 123 -11.74 16.62 5.53
N SER A 124 -11.23 15.70 4.71
CA SER A 124 -11.32 14.25 4.92
C SER A 124 -10.43 13.77 6.08
N PHE A 125 -9.31 14.46 6.34
CA PHE A 125 -8.36 14.15 7.41
C PHE A 125 -8.36 15.17 8.56
N ALA A 126 -9.07 16.30 8.44
CA ALA A 126 -9.13 17.38 9.44
C ALA A 126 -9.55 16.93 10.85
N LYS A 127 -10.26 15.80 10.96
CA LYS A 127 -10.70 15.21 12.24
C LYS A 127 -9.74 14.14 12.78
N VAL A 128 -8.73 13.74 12.01
CA VAL A 128 -7.71 12.79 12.47
C VAL A 128 -6.80 13.51 13.46
N ARG A 129 -6.59 12.86 14.60
CA ARG A 129 -5.67 13.31 15.65
C ARG A 129 -4.75 12.16 15.96
N TRP A 130 -3.45 12.35 15.71
CA TRP A 130 -2.41 11.41 16.11
C TRP A 130 -2.03 11.70 17.56
N ASP A 131 -2.73 11.01 18.48
CA ASP A 131 -2.66 11.23 19.93
C ASP A 131 -1.73 10.23 20.63
N ARG A 132 -1.16 9.27 19.88
CA ARG A 132 -0.25 8.26 20.40
C ARG A 132 0.87 7.95 19.40
N SER A 133 1.98 7.44 19.90
CA SER A 133 3.01 6.80 19.10
C SER A 133 3.39 5.45 19.69
N VAL A 134 3.91 4.56 18.85
CA VAL A 134 4.55 3.31 19.24
C VAL A 134 5.83 3.15 18.45
N GLU A 135 6.89 2.70 19.11
CA GLU A 135 8.14 2.35 18.43
C GLU A 135 7.95 1.01 17.72
N VAL A 136 8.33 0.95 16.45
CA VAL A 136 8.23 -0.25 15.63
C VAL A 136 9.56 -0.53 14.92
N PRO A 137 9.94 -1.81 14.76
CA PRO A 137 11.08 -2.17 13.95
C PRO A 137 10.85 -1.80 12.48
N VAL A 138 11.90 -1.39 11.80
CA VAL A 138 11.94 -1.04 10.39
C VAL A 138 12.88 -2.00 9.66
N THR A 139 12.45 -2.49 8.50
CA THR A 139 13.27 -3.23 7.53
C THR A 139 13.27 -2.51 6.18
N THR A 140 13.99 -3.04 5.19
CA THR A 140 13.97 -2.55 3.80
C THR A 140 13.30 -3.56 2.87
N LEU A 141 12.89 -3.10 1.69
CA LEU A 141 12.39 -4.01 0.65
C LEU A 141 13.50 -4.99 0.21
N ASP A 142 14.76 -4.56 0.15
CA ASP A 142 15.88 -5.45 -0.18
C ASP A 142 16.06 -6.59 0.84
N GLU A 143 16.01 -6.30 2.15
CA GLU A 143 16.11 -7.37 3.17
C GLU A 143 14.89 -8.29 3.12
N MET A 144 13.69 -7.76 2.81
CA MET A 144 12.51 -8.59 2.58
C MET A 144 12.66 -9.49 1.34
N ILE A 145 13.19 -8.98 0.24
CA ILE A 145 13.43 -9.76 -0.99
C ILE A 145 14.42 -10.89 -0.70
N LYS A 146 15.49 -10.59 0.05
CA LYS A 146 16.49 -11.57 0.47
C LYS A 146 15.90 -12.66 1.37
N GLU A 147 14.98 -12.32 2.26
CA GLU A 147 14.35 -13.27 3.18
C GLU A 147 13.24 -14.10 2.52
N TYR A 148 12.37 -13.47 1.73
CA TYR A 148 11.12 -14.07 1.26
C TYR A 148 11.10 -14.42 -0.23
N GLY A 149 12.10 -13.95 -0.99
CA GLY A 149 12.16 -14.04 -2.44
C GLY A 149 11.63 -12.78 -3.12
N GLU A 150 11.96 -12.64 -4.41
CA GLU A 150 11.49 -11.51 -5.23
C GLU A 150 9.96 -11.55 -5.40
N PRO A 151 9.25 -10.45 -5.12
CA PRO A 151 7.81 -10.40 -5.30
C PRO A 151 7.44 -10.31 -6.78
N ALA A 152 6.49 -11.15 -7.16
CA ALA A 152 5.73 -11.01 -8.39
C ALA A 152 4.92 -9.69 -8.45
N PHE A 153 4.48 -9.23 -7.28
CA PHE A 153 3.78 -7.96 -7.10
C PHE A 153 4.04 -7.37 -5.70
N CYS A 154 4.41 -6.09 -5.63
CA CYS A 154 4.63 -5.36 -4.39
C CYS A 154 3.66 -4.18 -4.27
N LYS A 155 2.66 -4.27 -3.38
CA LYS A 155 1.80 -3.13 -3.05
C LYS A 155 2.46 -2.29 -1.96
N ILE A 156 2.51 -0.98 -2.17
CA ILE A 156 3.01 0.01 -1.19
C ILE A 156 1.90 1.01 -0.90
N ASP A 157 1.42 1.04 0.34
CA ASP A 157 0.34 1.91 0.80
C ASP A 157 0.54 2.18 2.29
N VAL A 158 1.36 3.19 2.57
CA VAL A 158 1.91 3.44 3.92
C VAL A 158 1.64 4.86 4.39
N GLU A 159 0.59 5.47 3.83
CA GLU A 159 0.08 6.79 4.20
C GLU A 159 1.16 7.89 4.15
N GLY A 160 1.78 8.09 2.98
CA GLY A 160 2.72 9.19 2.76
C GLY A 160 4.18 8.88 3.10
N PHE A 161 4.51 7.61 3.27
CA PHE A 161 5.87 7.11 3.51
C PHE A 161 6.41 6.27 2.34
N GLU A 162 5.74 6.31 1.18
CA GLU A 162 6.04 5.50 0.00
C GLU A 162 7.46 5.75 -0.53
N ALA A 163 7.91 7.01 -0.49
CA ALA A 163 9.24 7.38 -0.98
C ALA A 163 10.38 6.76 -0.14
N GLU A 164 10.18 6.64 1.17
CA GLU A 164 11.13 6.00 2.08
C GLU A 164 11.11 4.48 1.90
N VAL A 165 9.93 3.88 1.65
CA VAL A 165 9.83 2.45 1.31
C VAL A 165 10.61 2.15 0.03
N LEU A 166 10.43 2.96 -1.02
CA LEU A 166 11.13 2.77 -2.30
C LEU A 166 12.64 3.05 -2.20
N ALA A 167 13.07 3.96 -1.32
CA ALA A 167 14.50 4.17 -1.07
C ALA A 167 15.20 2.94 -0.48
N GLY A 168 14.45 1.99 0.08
CA GLY A 168 14.95 0.70 0.56
C GLY A 168 14.90 -0.43 -0.48
N LEU A 169 14.65 -0.12 -1.76
CA LEU A 169 14.64 -1.06 -2.87
C LEU A 169 15.76 -0.71 -3.85
N SER A 170 16.73 -1.62 -4.04
CA SER A 170 17.88 -1.37 -4.91
C SER A 170 17.72 -1.93 -6.32
N ASN A 171 16.84 -2.92 -6.51
CA ASN A 171 16.65 -3.61 -7.79
C ASN A 171 15.19 -3.48 -8.25
N PRO A 172 14.93 -3.45 -9.57
CA PRO A 172 13.57 -3.50 -10.07
C PRO A 172 12.86 -4.78 -9.63
N VAL A 173 11.55 -4.69 -9.40
CA VAL A 173 10.67 -5.83 -9.16
C VAL A 173 9.68 -5.95 -10.31
N ARG A 174 9.17 -7.16 -10.57
CA ARG A 174 8.28 -7.45 -11.71
C ARG A 174 7.13 -6.44 -11.86
N ALA A 175 6.46 -6.12 -10.76
CA ALA A 175 5.42 -5.11 -10.71
C ALA A 175 5.22 -4.57 -9.30
N LEU A 176 4.81 -3.31 -9.19
CA LEU A 176 4.48 -2.67 -7.93
C LEU A 176 3.31 -1.69 -8.05
N SER A 177 2.76 -1.26 -6.93
CA SER A 177 1.84 -0.13 -6.89
C SER A 177 2.10 0.80 -5.72
N PHE A 178 1.82 2.08 -5.89
CA PHE A 178 1.89 3.09 -4.83
C PHE A 178 0.67 4.03 -4.89
N GLU A 179 0.27 4.58 -3.75
CA GLU A 179 -0.84 5.54 -3.70
C GLU A 179 -0.42 6.90 -4.26
N TYR A 180 -1.29 7.48 -5.09
CA TYR A 180 -1.20 8.87 -5.53
C TYR A 180 -2.35 9.69 -4.95
N LEU A 181 -1.98 10.76 -4.25
CA LEU A 181 -2.89 11.74 -3.67
C LEU A 181 -2.79 13.06 -4.45
N PRO A 182 -3.84 13.53 -5.15
CA PRO A 182 -3.78 14.77 -5.93
C PRO A 182 -3.36 16.02 -5.17
N MET A 183 -3.62 16.06 -3.86
CA MET A 183 -3.19 17.14 -2.96
C MET A 183 -1.71 17.08 -2.55
N ALA A 184 -1.09 15.89 -2.63
CA ALA A 184 0.33 15.66 -2.41
C ALA A 184 1.04 15.37 -3.75
N HIS A 185 0.70 16.15 -4.78
CA HIS A 185 1.15 15.93 -6.16
C HIS A 185 2.67 15.76 -6.27
N ASP A 186 3.43 16.69 -5.68
CA ASP A 186 4.89 16.69 -5.76
C ASP A 186 5.51 15.47 -5.07
N ALA A 187 4.92 14.99 -3.97
CA ALA A 187 5.33 13.76 -3.32
C ALA A 187 5.08 12.54 -4.22
N GLY A 188 3.91 12.49 -4.88
CA GLY A 188 3.60 11.45 -5.86
C GLY A 188 4.56 11.45 -7.07
N LEU A 189 4.97 12.63 -7.55
CA LEU A 189 5.97 12.76 -8.61
C LEU A 189 7.36 12.30 -8.15
N ALA A 190 7.75 12.58 -6.90
CA ALA A 190 9.01 12.10 -6.35
C ALA A 190 9.05 10.56 -6.28
N VAL A 191 7.95 9.94 -5.83
CA VAL A 191 7.79 8.48 -5.81
C VAL A 191 7.88 7.90 -7.23
N LEU A 192 7.19 8.50 -8.21
CA LEU A 192 7.31 8.10 -9.61
C LEU A 192 8.75 8.18 -10.12
N GLY A 193 9.48 9.26 -9.80
CA GLY A 193 10.88 9.42 -10.17
C GLY A 193 11.80 8.34 -9.59
N GLN A 194 11.52 7.87 -8.37
CA GLN A 194 12.24 6.73 -7.78
C GLN A 194 11.94 5.42 -8.52
N VAL A 195 10.68 5.18 -8.90
CA VAL A 195 10.32 3.97 -9.67
C VAL A 195 11.00 3.98 -11.04
N GLU A 196 11.00 5.11 -11.74
CA GLU A 196 11.70 5.27 -13.03
C GLU A 196 13.21 5.06 -12.91
N ALA A 197 13.81 5.36 -11.75
CA ALA A 197 15.23 5.12 -11.52
C ALA A 197 15.57 3.63 -11.33
N LEU A 198 14.58 2.78 -11.01
CA LEU A 198 14.79 1.33 -10.81
C LEU A 198 14.84 0.54 -12.12
N GLY A 199 14.15 0.98 -13.17
CA GLY A 199 14.07 0.25 -14.43
C GLY A 199 13.09 0.84 -15.44
N ASP A 200 12.95 0.18 -16.59
CA ASP A 200 12.00 0.59 -17.64
C ASP A 200 10.60 0.05 -17.34
N TYR A 201 9.76 0.90 -16.74
CA TYR A 201 8.39 0.56 -16.38
C TYR A 201 7.37 1.18 -17.32
N GLU A 202 6.22 0.51 -17.44
CA GLU A 202 5.00 1.13 -17.92
C GLU A 202 3.96 1.21 -16.81
N TYR A 203 3.06 2.17 -16.94
CA TYR A 203 2.18 2.59 -15.85
C TYR A 203 0.69 2.50 -16.20
N ASN A 204 -0.13 2.28 -15.19
CA ASN A 204 -1.55 2.58 -15.25
C ASN A 204 -2.02 3.12 -13.90
N TYR A 205 -3.23 3.67 -13.88
CA TYR A 205 -3.81 4.27 -12.68
C TYR A 205 -5.19 3.67 -12.43
N SER A 206 -5.53 3.37 -11.17
CA SER A 206 -6.87 2.96 -10.77
C SER A 206 -7.42 3.93 -9.71
N PRO A 207 -8.42 4.76 -10.03
CA PRO A 207 -8.97 5.71 -9.06
C PRO A 207 -9.74 4.98 -7.94
N VAL A 208 -9.61 5.46 -6.70
CA VAL A 208 -10.45 5.16 -5.52
C VAL A 208 -10.75 3.67 -5.33
N GLU A 209 -9.72 2.84 -5.46
CA GLU A 209 -9.84 1.37 -5.36
C GLU A 209 -10.92 0.74 -6.27
N THR A 210 -11.25 1.37 -7.39
CA THR A 210 -12.28 0.86 -8.33
C THR A 210 -11.90 -0.47 -8.97
N MET A 211 -10.60 -0.81 -8.98
CA MET A 211 -10.03 -1.96 -9.67
C MET A 211 -10.33 -1.92 -11.17
N ARG A 212 -10.23 -0.71 -11.73
CA ARG A 212 -10.43 -0.41 -13.14
C ARG A 212 -9.33 0.54 -13.60
N TRP A 213 -8.76 0.24 -14.76
CA TRP A 213 -7.74 1.07 -15.37
C TRP A 213 -8.32 2.40 -15.84
N ALA A 214 -7.56 3.48 -15.62
CA ALA A 214 -7.89 4.82 -16.10
C ALA A 214 -7.74 4.95 -17.62
N ARG A 215 -6.86 4.11 -18.21
CA ARG A 215 -6.64 3.99 -19.66
C ARG A 215 -6.63 2.52 -20.06
N GLU A 216 -7.05 2.22 -21.30
CA GLU A 216 -7.06 0.85 -21.84
C GLU A 216 -5.65 0.32 -22.08
N SER A 217 -4.75 1.18 -22.57
CA SER A 217 -3.32 0.89 -22.73
C SER A 217 -2.53 1.36 -21.51
N TRP A 218 -1.41 0.68 -21.27
CA TRP A 218 -0.39 1.15 -20.34
C TRP A 218 0.31 2.39 -20.90
N MET A 219 0.74 3.27 -20.00
CA MET A 219 1.27 4.60 -20.27
C MET A 219 2.77 4.66 -19.97
N SER A 220 3.47 5.54 -20.66
CA SER A 220 4.77 6.05 -20.23
C SER A 220 4.64 6.92 -18.98
N ALA A 221 5.76 7.18 -18.29
CA ALA A 221 5.78 8.12 -17.17
C ALA A 221 5.31 9.53 -17.58
N ALA A 222 5.68 10.00 -18.78
CA ALA A 222 5.25 11.31 -19.29
C ALA A 222 3.73 11.40 -19.47
N GLU A 223 3.09 10.35 -20.00
CA GLU A 223 1.64 10.27 -20.13
C GLU A 223 0.94 10.18 -18.77
N LEU A 224 1.53 9.46 -17.81
CA LEU A 224 1.01 9.39 -16.44
C LEU A 224 1.07 10.77 -15.75
N VAL A 225 2.16 11.51 -15.92
CA VAL A 225 2.30 12.89 -15.39
C VAL A 225 1.26 13.82 -16.03
N ALA A 226 0.99 13.68 -17.33
CA ALA A 226 -0.08 14.43 -18.00
C ALA A 226 -1.46 14.09 -17.39
N LEU A 227 -1.74 12.80 -17.15
CA LEU A 227 -2.97 12.36 -16.47
C LEU A 227 -3.09 12.95 -15.06
N PHE A 228 -2.01 13.02 -14.28
CA PHE A 228 -2.04 13.69 -12.98
C PHE A 228 -2.42 15.16 -13.08
N GLY A 229 -2.01 15.85 -14.14
CA GLY A 229 -2.42 17.22 -14.47
C GLY A 229 -3.93 17.37 -14.67
N GLU A 230 -4.60 16.35 -15.24
CA GLU A 230 -6.06 16.33 -15.43
C GLU A 230 -6.83 16.12 -14.11
N ILE A 231 -6.22 15.37 -13.18
CA ILE A 231 -6.87 14.92 -11.94
C ILE A 231 -6.66 15.94 -10.80
N ARG A 232 -5.56 16.69 -10.77
CA ARG A 232 -5.28 17.64 -9.68
C ARG A 232 -6.04 18.97 -9.84
N PRO A 233 -6.31 19.71 -8.73
CA PRO A 233 -6.13 19.31 -7.33
C PRO A 233 -7.35 18.60 -6.73
N THR A 234 -8.49 18.55 -7.45
CA THR A 234 -9.80 18.17 -6.91
C THR A 234 -10.22 16.73 -7.21
N GLY A 235 -9.44 16.01 -8.00
CA GLY A 235 -9.67 14.62 -8.30
C GLY A 235 -9.49 13.74 -7.07
N ARG A 236 -9.90 12.48 -7.21
CA ARG A 236 -9.85 11.51 -6.11
C ARG A 236 -8.52 10.76 -6.13
N SER A 237 -8.08 10.32 -4.95
CA SER A 237 -6.92 9.43 -4.79
C SER A 237 -7.07 8.13 -5.57
N GLY A 238 -5.97 7.42 -5.75
CA GLY A 238 -5.93 6.12 -6.38
C GLY A 238 -4.54 5.56 -6.40
N ASP A 239 -4.43 4.32 -6.87
CA ASP A 239 -3.15 3.63 -6.94
C ASP A 239 -2.57 3.74 -8.35
N VAL A 240 -1.29 4.09 -8.42
CA VAL A 240 -0.46 3.93 -9.62
C VAL A 240 0.07 2.50 -9.61
N TYR A 241 -0.01 1.83 -10.75
CA TYR A 241 0.55 0.50 -10.97
C TYR A 241 1.68 0.63 -11.97
N ALA A 242 2.82 0.05 -11.65
CA ALA A 242 3.99 -0.04 -12.51
C ALA A 242 4.26 -1.52 -12.78
N ARG A 243 4.53 -1.88 -14.03
CA ARG A 243 5.05 -3.19 -14.40
C ARG A 243 6.28 -3.05 -15.27
N LEU A 244 7.30 -3.84 -14.96
CA LEU A 244 8.57 -3.80 -15.69
C LEU A 244 8.32 -4.26 -17.13
N ARG A 245 8.84 -3.52 -18.12
CA ARG A 245 8.77 -3.94 -19.51
C ARG A 245 9.66 -5.17 -19.69
N ALA A 246 9.11 -6.20 -20.34
CA ALA A 246 9.92 -7.34 -20.75
C ALA A 246 10.98 -6.84 -21.74
N SER A 247 12.25 -7.10 -21.44
CA SER A 247 13.38 -6.85 -22.34
C SER A 247 13.32 -7.72 -23.59
#